data_AF-A0A2E0BCX5-F1
#
_entry.id   AF-A0A2E0BCX5-F1
#
_cell.length_a   1.000
_cell.length_b   1.000
_cell.length_c   1.000
_cell.angle_alpha   90.00
_cell.angle_beta   90.00
_cell.angle_gamma   90.00
#
_symmetry.space_group_name_H-M   'P 1'
#
loop_
_entity.id
_entity.type
_entity.pdbx_description
1 polymer ?
#
loop_
_entity_poly.entity_id
_entity_poly.type
_entity_poly.pdbx_seq_one_letter_code
_entity_poly.pdbx_strand_id
1 'polypeptide(L)'
;MNKKFLSNIYLFKSIIVIVLFFVLISCNSSKKEENNCTYNNINNCQDFISKIIYDKGSVMPPDGIVPLEDWTYFLAYFDSNTNKITEKYIKMDCNCDLVFFGDEDPRIKNTLN
;
A
#
# COMPACT_ATOMS: atom_id res chain seq x y z
N MET A 1 -6.61 13.37 -55.15
CA MET A 1 -6.64 12.64 -53.85
C MET A 1 -6.37 13.65 -52.74
N ASN A 2 -7.32 13.83 -51.80
CA ASN A 2 -7.32 14.93 -50.83
C ASN A 2 -6.17 14.79 -49.82
N LYS A 3 -5.22 15.76 -49.80
CA LYS A 3 -4.04 15.76 -48.90
C LYS A 3 -4.41 15.68 -47.41
N LYS A 4 -5.59 16.20 -47.01
CA LYS A 4 -6.13 16.07 -45.65
C LYS A 4 -6.42 14.62 -45.24
N PHE A 5 -6.80 13.76 -46.18
CA PHE A 5 -7.16 12.37 -45.90
C PHE A 5 -5.93 11.50 -45.59
N LEU A 6 -4.82 11.75 -46.30
CA LEU A 6 -3.55 11.06 -46.06
C LEU A 6 -2.94 11.46 -44.71
N SER A 7 -2.99 12.74 -44.32
CA SER A 7 -2.45 13.20 -43.03
C SER A 7 -3.16 12.58 -41.82
N ASN A 8 -4.48 12.34 -41.91
CA ASN A 8 -5.24 11.70 -40.83
C ASN A 8 -4.89 10.21 -40.65
N ILE A 9 -4.57 9.50 -41.73
CA ILE A 9 -4.20 8.07 -41.67
C ILE A 9 -2.83 7.88 -41.00
N TYR A 10 -1.87 8.79 -41.25
CA TYR A 10 -0.56 8.76 -40.60
C TYR A 10 -0.63 9.12 -39.10
N LEU A 11 -1.48 10.07 -38.71
CA LEU A 11 -1.74 10.42 -37.31
C LEU A 11 -2.37 9.25 -36.54
N PHE A 12 -3.37 8.57 -37.12
CA PHE A 12 -4.01 7.42 -36.49
C PHE A 12 -3.07 6.22 -36.29
N LYS A 13 -2.19 5.93 -37.26
CA LYS A 13 -1.19 4.86 -37.12
C LYS A 13 -0.17 5.15 -36.01
N SER A 14 0.23 6.41 -35.83
CA SER A 14 1.20 6.80 -34.79
C SER A 14 0.64 6.63 -33.37
N ILE A 15 -0.65 6.92 -33.18
CA ILE A 15 -1.33 6.79 -31.87
C ILE A 15 -1.45 5.31 -31.45
N ILE A 16 -1.74 4.41 -32.39
CA ILE A 16 -1.89 2.97 -32.10
C ILE A 16 -0.57 2.33 -31.65
N VAL A 17 0.57 2.76 -32.20
CA VAL A 17 1.90 2.24 -31.82
C VAL A 17 2.30 2.70 -30.41
N ILE A 18 1.94 3.91 -30.02
CA ILE A 18 2.23 4.45 -28.69
C ILE A 18 1.40 3.74 -27.61
N VAL A 19 0.13 3.44 -27.89
CA VAL A 19 -0.76 2.72 -26.95
C VAL A 19 -0.26 1.28 -26.70
N LEU A 20 0.25 0.59 -27.73
CA LEU A 20 0.78 -0.78 -27.58
C LEU A 20 2.06 -0.85 -26.74
N PHE A 21 2.88 0.21 -26.71
CA PHE A 21 4.10 0.26 -25.89
C PHE A 21 3.82 0.46 -24.39
N PHE A 22 2.72 1.13 -24.04
CA PHE A 22 2.35 1.34 -22.63
C PHE A 22 1.68 0.12 -21.97
N VAL A 23 1.11 -0.80 -22.76
CA VAL A 23 0.52 -2.05 -22.23
C VAL A 23 1.59 -3.03 -21.75
N LEU A 24 2.82 -2.96 -22.27
CA LEU A 24 3.91 -3.89 -21.91
C LEU A 24 4.71 -3.50 -20.66
N ILE A 25 4.51 -2.30 -20.11
CA ILE A 25 5.30 -1.81 -18.96
C ILE A 25 4.51 -1.90 -17.64
N SER A 26 3.19 -2.14 -17.69
CA SER A 26 2.33 -2.20 -16.50
C SER A 26 1.90 -3.65 -16.19
N CYS A 27 2.86 -4.49 -15.76
CA CYS A 27 2.61 -5.62 -14.83
C CYS A 27 3.90 -6.42 -14.57
N ASN A 28 5.01 -5.76 -14.23
CA ASN A 28 6.14 -6.44 -13.60
C ASN A 28 6.15 -6.13 -12.10
N SER A 29 5.01 -6.33 -11.44
CA SER A 29 5.02 -6.54 -9.99
C SER A 29 5.52 -7.95 -9.77
N SER A 30 6.82 -8.11 -9.57
CA SER A 30 7.39 -9.34 -9.01
C SER A 30 6.79 -9.52 -7.61
N LYS A 31 5.60 -10.12 -7.53
CA LYS A 31 5.04 -10.58 -6.26
C LYS A 31 6.07 -11.53 -5.67
N LYS A 32 6.57 -11.20 -4.49
CA LYS A 32 7.45 -12.11 -3.75
C LYS A 32 6.70 -13.43 -3.61
N GLU A 33 7.37 -14.54 -3.92
CA GLU A 33 6.79 -15.87 -3.78
C GLU A 33 6.23 -16.05 -2.37
N GLU A 34 5.00 -16.56 -2.30
CA GLU A 34 4.16 -16.78 -1.12
C GLU A 34 4.88 -17.58 0.00
N ASN A 35 5.94 -18.30 -0.37
CA ASN A 35 6.82 -19.07 0.51
C ASN A 35 7.63 -18.20 1.51
N ASN A 36 7.70 -16.88 1.33
CA ASN A 36 8.33 -15.94 2.27
C ASN A 36 7.36 -15.31 3.28
N CYS A 37 6.07 -15.67 3.23
CA CYS A 37 5.02 -15.10 4.08
C CYS A 37 4.84 -15.83 5.42
N THR A 38 5.85 -16.58 5.86
CA THR A 38 5.86 -17.22 7.17
C THR A 38 5.96 -16.13 8.25
N TYR A 39 5.11 -16.21 9.28
CA TYR A 39 5.00 -15.27 10.42
C TYR A 39 6.33 -14.90 11.11
N ASN A 40 7.40 -15.67 10.89
CA ASN A 40 8.75 -15.44 11.40
C ASN A 40 9.34 -14.06 11.10
N ASN A 41 8.70 -13.27 10.23
CA ASN A 41 9.19 -11.98 9.74
C ASN A 41 8.24 -10.81 10.06
N ILE A 42 7.46 -10.89 11.13
CA ILE A 42 6.47 -9.84 11.44
C ILE A 42 7.07 -8.44 11.62
N ASN A 43 8.35 -8.32 11.97
CA ASN A 43 9.00 -7.01 12.08
C ASN A 43 9.28 -6.34 10.72
N ASN A 44 9.13 -7.05 9.59
CA ASN A 44 9.53 -6.56 8.27
C ASN A 44 8.75 -5.33 7.78
N CYS A 45 7.54 -5.08 8.31
CA CYS A 45 6.74 -3.93 7.90
C CYS A 45 6.83 -2.73 8.85
N GLN A 46 7.58 -2.81 9.96
CA GLN A 46 7.67 -1.72 10.94
C GLN A 46 8.25 -0.43 10.36
N ASP A 47 9.25 -0.53 9.48
CA ASP A 47 9.83 0.62 8.79
C ASP A 47 8.82 1.30 7.87
N PHE A 48 8.01 0.50 7.14
CA PHE A 48 6.95 1.01 6.28
C PHE A 48 5.85 1.70 7.08
N ILE A 49 5.41 1.08 8.19
CA ILE A 49 4.43 1.65 9.10
C ILE A 49 4.93 2.98 9.66
N SER A 50 6.19 3.02 10.13
CA SER A 50 6.82 4.24 10.65
C SER A 50 6.82 5.34 9.61
N LYS A 51 7.23 5.03 8.38
CA LYS A 51 7.21 5.99 7.28
C LYS A 51 5.80 6.55 7.02
N ILE A 52 4.76 5.72 7.02
CA ILE A 52 3.37 6.16 6.83
C ILE A 52 2.95 7.19 7.89
N ILE A 53 3.36 7.01 9.15
CA ILE A 53 3.07 7.96 10.23
C ILE A 53 3.89 9.24 10.08
N TYR A 54 5.19 9.13 9.77
CA TYR A 54 6.06 10.29 9.57
C TYR A 54 5.67 11.14 8.36
N ASP A 55 5.24 10.52 7.25
CA ASP A 55 4.80 11.21 6.04
C ASP A 55 3.53 12.06 6.29
N LYS A 56 2.77 11.76 7.36
CA LYS A 56 1.63 12.59 7.83
C LYS A 56 2.07 13.75 8.73
N GLY A 57 3.37 13.90 8.99
CA GLY A 57 3.91 14.86 9.95
C GLY A 57 3.65 14.47 11.41
N SER A 58 3.24 13.22 11.66
CA SER A 58 3.00 12.68 13.00
C SER A 58 4.29 12.06 13.56
N VAL A 59 4.37 11.92 14.88
CA VAL A 59 5.57 11.42 15.56
C VAL A 59 5.25 10.10 16.26
N MET A 60 6.03 9.06 15.98
CA MET A 60 5.90 7.77 16.64
C MET A 60 7.07 7.54 17.59
N PRO A 61 6.83 7.20 18.87
CA PRO A 61 7.89 6.79 19.78
C PRO A 61 8.54 5.47 19.32
N PRO A 62 9.76 5.14 19.78
CA PRO A 62 10.47 3.92 19.39
C PRO A 62 9.67 2.63 19.64
N ASP A 63 8.95 2.56 20.77
CA ASP A 63 8.10 1.43 21.15
C ASP A 63 6.63 1.64 20.72
N GLY A 64 6.37 2.59 19.82
CA GLY A 64 5.03 2.94 19.37
C GLY A 64 4.38 1.92 18.44
N ILE A 65 5.11 0.87 18.03
CA ILE A 65 4.60 -0.23 17.22
C ILE A 65 4.71 -1.52 18.02
N VAL A 66 3.58 -2.17 18.25
CA VAL A 66 3.52 -3.50 18.88
C VAL A 66 3.05 -4.50 17.82
N PRO A 67 3.92 -5.42 17.37
CA PRO A 67 3.50 -6.49 16.47
C PRO A 67 2.54 -7.45 17.18
N LEU A 68 1.46 -7.81 16.49
CA LEU A 68 0.44 -8.75 16.92
C LEU A 68 0.38 -9.92 15.93
N GLU A 69 -0.53 -10.87 16.10
CA GLU A 69 -0.68 -11.97 15.14
C GLU A 69 -1.25 -11.53 13.78
N ASP A 70 -1.15 -12.40 12.76
CA ASP A 70 -1.75 -12.20 11.43
C ASP A 70 -1.37 -10.88 10.72
N TRP A 71 -0.10 -10.48 10.82
CA TRP A 71 0.42 -9.24 10.22
C TRP A 71 -0.35 -7.98 10.67
N THR A 72 -0.90 -8.05 11.88
CA THR A 72 -1.57 -6.94 12.54
C THR A 72 -0.58 -6.27 13.50
N TYR A 73 -0.68 -4.96 13.64
CA TYR A 73 0.14 -4.18 14.56
C TYR A 73 -0.75 -3.20 15.29
N PHE A 74 -0.48 -3.01 16.57
CA PHE A 74 -1.03 -1.91 17.34
C PHE A 74 -0.05 -0.74 17.29
N LEU A 75 -0.58 0.45 17.05
CA LEU A 75 0.18 1.68 16.93
C LEU A 75 -0.24 2.65 18.02
N ALA A 76 0.72 3.29 18.66
CA ALA A 76 0.53 4.46 19.51
C ALA A 76 1.48 5.57 19.04
N TYR A 77 0.92 6.67 18.55
CA TYR A 77 1.69 7.79 18.00
C TYR A 77 1.03 9.14 18.29
N PHE A 78 1.80 10.23 18.25
CA PHE A 78 1.27 11.59 18.32
C PHE A 78 0.80 12.03 16.93
N ASP A 79 -0.50 12.24 16.77
CA ASP A 79 -1.09 12.74 15.52
C ASP A 79 -1.05 14.26 15.48
N SER A 80 -0.32 14.81 14.50
CA SER A 80 -0.15 16.25 14.33
C SER A 80 -1.43 16.95 13.87
N ASN A 81 -2.35 16.24 13.20
CA ASN A 81 -3.60 16.81 12.71
C ASN A 81 -4.57 17.07 13.86
N THR A 82 -4.65 16.13 14.80
CA THR A 82 -5.56 16.20 15.95
C THR A 82 -4.89 16.70 17.23
N ASN A 83 -3.55 16.84 17.23
CA ASN A 83 -2.71 17.21 18.37
C ASN A 83 -2.89 16.31 19.59
N LYS A 84 -3.02 15.00 19.38
CA LYS A 84 -3.28 14.01 20.43
C LYS A 84 -2.50 12.73 20.19
N ILE A 85 -2.25 12.01 21.28
CA ILE A 85 -1.83 10.61 21.19
C ILE A 85 -3.02 9.83 20.62
N THR A 86 -2.74 9.09 19.54
CA THR A 86 -3.70 8.31 18.80
C THR A 86 -3.26 6.86 18.80
N GLU A 87 -4.23 5.98 19.04
CA GLU A 87 -4.06 4.55 19.02
C GLU A 87 -4.82 3.98 17.83
N LYS A 88 -4.18 3.11 17.04
CA LYS A 88 -4.80 2.48 15.86
C LYS A 88 -4.28 1.07 15.68
N TYR A 89 -5.11 0.24 15.07
CA TYR A 89 -4.68 -1.03 14.50
C TYR A 89 -4.38 -0.84 13.02
N ILE A 90 -3.29 -1.45 12.59
CA ILE A 90 -2.90 -1.54 11.19
C ILE A 90 -2.73 -3.01 10.82
N LYS A 91 -3.28 -3.42 9.69
CA LYS A 91 -3.04 -4.75 9.11
C LYS A 91 -2.34 -4.57 7.79
N MET A 92 -1.22 -5.26 7.64
CA MET A 92 -0.48 -5.34 6.39
C MET A 92 -0.65 -6.71 5.76
N ASP A 93 -0.42 -6.79 4.45
CA ASP A 93 -0.17 -8.07 3.80
C ASP A 93 1.33 -8.42 3.83
N CYS A 94 1.68 -9.57 3.24
CA CYS A 94 3.05 -10.05 3.16
C CYS A 94 4.00 -9.14 2.36
N ASN A 95 3.48 -8.26 1.50
CA ASN A 95 4.26 -7.29 0.75
C ASN A 95 4.39 -5.94 1.48
N CYS A 96 3.91 -5.86 2.72
CA CYS A 96 3.75 -4.62 3.48
C CYS A 96 2.79 -3.63 2.82
N ASP A 97 1.84 -4.12 2.03
CA ASP A 97 0.75 -3.31 1.51
C ASP A 97 -0.35 -3.18 2.57
N LEU A 98 -0.93 -1.97 2.66
CA LEU A 98 -1.94 -1.64 3.66
C LEU A 98 -3.26 -2.36 3.36
N VAL A 99 -3.69 -3.23 4.28
CA VAL A 99 -4.98 -3.94 4.21
C VAL A 99 -6.03 -3.27 5.08
N PHE A 100 -5.65 -2.79 6.27
CA PHE A 100 -6.56 -2.15 7.21
C PHE A 100 -5.85 -1.08 8.05
N PHE A 101 -6.56 0.01 8.37
CA PHE A 101 -6.12 1.03 9.32
C PHE A 101 -7.35 1.60 10.05
N GLY A 102 -7.46 1.38 11.36
CA GLY A 102 -8.66 1.75 12.10
C GLY A 102 -8.54 1.62 13.61
N ASP A 103 -9.63 1.91 14.33
CA ASP A 103 -9.69 1.88 15.79
C ASP A 103 -9.95 0.47 16.35
N GLU A 104 -10.58 -0.40 15.56
CA GLU A 104 -10.97 -1.74 15.99
C GLU A 104 -9.90 -2.77 15.61
N ASP A 105 -9.67 -3.76 16.48
CA ASP A 105 -8.76 -4.86 16.20
C ASP A 105 -9.35 -5.75 15.08
N PRO A 106 -8.74 -5.78 13.88
CA PRO A 106 -9.28 -6.52 12.74
C PRO A 106 -9.21 -8.05 12.92
N ARG A 107 -8.57 -8.55 13.98
CA ARG A 107 -8.53 -9.97 14.34
C ARG A 107 -9.79 -10.41 15.08
N ILE A 108 -10.47 -9.48 15.76
CA ILE A 108 -11.73 -9.76 16.45
C ILE A 108 -12.82 -9.82 15.40
N LYS A 109 -13.06 -11.01 14.85
CA LYS A 109 -14.30 -11.28 14.13
C LYS A 109 -15.42 -11.16 15.15
N ASN A 110 -16.26 -10.12 15.04
CA ASN A 110 -17.53 -10.06 15.77
C ASN A 110 -18.25 -11.39 15.57
N THR A 111 -18.17 -12.25 16.59
CA THR A 111 -18.96 -13.47 16.65
C THR A 111 -20.33 -12.96 17.05
N LEU A 112 -21.15 -12.64 16.04
CA LEU A 112 -22.58 -12.52 16.23
C LEU A 112 -23.05 -13.93 16.64
N ASN A 113 -23.09 -14.17 17.94
CA ASN A 113 -23.81 -15.28 18.55
C ASN A 113 -25.31 -15.08 18.32
#